data_AF-A0A1Y2BBG5-F1
#
_entry.id   AF-A0A1Y2BBG5-F1
#
_cell.length_a   1.000
_cell.length_b   1.000
_cell.length_c   1.000
_cell.angle_alpha   90.00
_cell.angle_beta   90.00
_cell.angle_gamma   90.00
#
_symmetry.space_group_name_H-M   'P 1'
#
loop_
_entity.id
_entity.type
_entity.pdbx_description
1 polymer ?
#
loop_
_entity_poly.entity_id
_entity_poly.type
_entity_poly.pdbx_seq_one_letter_code
_entity_poly.pdbx_strand_id
1 'polypeptide(L)'
;MEMIKLLIKQANENNFISKLNEEKYGDYLLRNAIKNNNIEMVNLLIEFANEDKIELNLNKKNKFGDTPLINACKKRNKELLKCLLKYKKIDINEKMKYDINALMIACYFKEKDMVDWIIERNDVDLKINDNKNNLPLHIACYLNNIEIVRSLADVIKKNKKNFSNVMNRYSDTPLDIAKEYNNKEMINCLNGIKDRVELEIEDIDSDRFVLYY
;
A
#
# COMPACT_ATOMS: atom_id res chain seq x y z
N MET A 1 29.92 1.26 10.22
CA MET A 1 29.33 1.31 8.87
C MET A 1 30.32 0.76 7.83
N GLU A 2 31.56 1.24 7.82
CA GLU A 2 32.65 0.66 7.01
C GLU A 2 32.86 -0.82 7.30
N MET A 3 32.84 -1.26 8.55
CA MET A 3 33.00 -2.69 8.89
C MET A 3 31.95 -3.61 8.26
N ILE A 4 30.67 -3.20 8.16
CA ILE A 4 29.64 -4.03 7.51
C ILE A 4 29.78 -3.96 5.98
N LYS A 5 30.08 -2.79 5.41
CA LYS A 5 30.40 -2.67 3.98
C LYS A 5 31.66 -3.47 3.61
N LEU A 6 32.67 -3.50 4.48
CA LEU A 6 33.89 -4.31 4.36
C LEU A 6 33.59 -5.79 4.52
N LEU A 7 32.81 -6.19 5.52
CA LEU A 7 32.40 -7.58 5.73
C LEU A 7 31.57 -8.08 4.55
N ILE A 8 30.70 -7.24 3.99
CA ILE A 8 29.90 -7.54 2.79
C ILE A 8 30.76 -7.59 1.52
N LYS A 9 31.73 -6.68 1.38
CA LYS A 9 32.67 -6.63 0.24
C LYS A 9 33.72 -7.75 0.31
N GLN A 10 34.11 -8.18 1.51
CA GLN A 10 34.95 -9.35 1.78
C GLN A 10 34.14 -10.65 1.68
N ALA A 11 32.82 -10.60 1.92
CA ALA A 11 31.87 -11.71 1.75
C ALA A 11 31.53 -12.03 0.29
N ASN A 12 32.49 -11.85 -0.63
CA ASN A 12 32.46 -12.57 -1.91
C ASN A 12 32.77 -14.08 -1.73
N GLU A 13 32.83 -14.58 -0.49
CA GLU A 13 33.00 -15.98 -0.16
C GLU A 13 31.89 -16.43 0.78
N ASN A 14 30.99 -17.26 0.23
CA ASN A 14 29.82 -18.01 0.74
C ASN A 14 29.55 -18.15 2.26
N ASN A 15 30.51 -17.97 3.16
CA ASN A 15 30.40 -18.15 4.62
C ASN A 15 29.64 -17.03 5.36
N PHE A 16 29.64 -15.79 4.86
CA PHE A 16 28.90 -14.70 5.52
C PHE A 16 27.40 -14.76 5.21
N ILE A 17 27.06 -15.08 3.96
CA ILE A 17 25.67 -15.27 3.53
C ILE A 17 25.07 -16.49 4.23
N SER A 18 25.82 -17.61 4.33
CA SER A 18 25.36 -18.78 5.09
C SER A 18 25.08 -18.40 6.55
N LYS A 19 25.98 -17.65 7.20
CA LYS A 19 25.77 -17.18 8.58
C LYS A 19 24.56 -16.24 8.74
N LEU A 20 24.31 -15.36 7.77
CA LEU A 20 23.13 -14.48 7.77
C LEU A 20 21.82 -15.29 7.74
N ASN A 21 21.81 -16.41 7.00
CA ASN A 21 20.66 -17.28 6.82
C ASN A 21 20.50 -18.31 7.97
N GLU A 22 21.59 -18.90 8.47
CA GLU A 22 21.58 -19.96 9.49
C GLU A 22 20.99 -19.50 10.84
N GLU A 23 21.33 -18.29 11.28
CA GLU A 23 20.96 -17.83 12.63
C GLU A 23 19.72 -16.91 12.66
N LYS A 24 19.04 -16.70 11.52
CA LYS A 24 18.09 -15.57 11.35
C LYS A 24 18.74 -14.22 11.73
N TYR A 25 20.07 -14.13 11.60
CA TYR A 25 20.84 -12.95 11.98
C TYR A 25 20.52 -11.78 11.05
N GLY A 26 20.24 -12.06 9.77
CA GLY A 26 19.72 -11.06 8.81
C GLY A 26 18.44 -10.38 9.31
N ASP A 27 17.46 -11.15 9.79
CA ASP A 27 16.21 -10.64 10.37
C ASP A 27 16.45 -9.81 11.64
N TYR A 28 17.34 -10.27 12.52
CA TYR A 28 17.73 -9.53 13.72
C TYR A 28 18.34 -8.17 13.34
N LEU A 29 19.28 -8.18 12.39
CA LEU A 29 20.01 -7.02 11.92
C LEU A 29 19.08 -6.01 11.26
N LEU A 30 18.16 -6.49 10.42
CA LEU A 30 17.12 -5.68 9.79
C LEU A 30 16.20 -5.04 10.83
N ARG A 31 15.69 -5.83 11.78
CA ARG A 31 14.83 -5.32 12.86
C ARG A 31 15.54 -4.25 13.68
N ASN A 32 16.83 -4.45 13.99
CA ASN A 32 17.62 -3.46 14.71
C ASN A 32 17.85 -2.19 13.88
N ALA A 33 18.13 -2.33 12.58
CA ALA A 33 18.26 -1.20 11.66
C ALA A 33 16.96 -0.39 11.58
N ILE A 34 15.80 -1.04 11.41
CA ILE A 34 14.48 -0.40 11.40
C ILE A 34 14.19 0.29 12.75
N LYS A 35 14.48 -0.38 13.88
CA LYS A 35 14.25 0.18 15.22
C LYS A 35 15.06 1.46 15.43
N ASN A 36 16.31 1.49 14.96
CA ASN A 36 17.22 2.61 15.10
C ASN A 36 17.14 3.61 13.93
N ASN A 37 16.18 3.44 13.03
CA ASN A 37 16.03 4.25 11.82
C ASN A 37 17.31 4.36 10.97
N ASN A 38 18.10 3.29 10.89
CA ASN A 38 19.30 3.24 10.06
C ASN A 38 18.93 2.88 8.62
N ILE A 39 18.56 3.91 7.85
CA ILE A 39 18.02 3.79 6.49
C ILE A 39 19.04 3.17 5.53
N GLU A 40 20.31 3.53 5.66
CA GLU A 40 21.39 2.99 4.82
C GLU A 40 21.52 1.48 5.00
N MET A 41 21.46 1.00 6.24
CA MET A 41 21.53 -0.43 6.53
C MET A 41 20.29 -1.17 6.03
N VAL A 42 19.10 -0.58 6.16
CA VAL A 42 17.87 -1.17 5.61
C VAL A 42 17.96 -1.30 4.09
N ASN A 43 18.40 -0.27 3.38
CA ASN A 43 18.59 -0.31 1.93
C ASN A 43 19.57 -1.42 1.52
N LEU A 44 20.73 -1.48 2.19
CA LEU A 44 21.75 -2.47 1.88
C LEU A 44 21.20 -3.90 2.05
N LEU A 45 20.51 -4.19 3.16
CA LEU A 45 19.92 -5.51 3.37
C LEU A 45 18.86 -5.85 2.30
N ILE A 46 18.02 -4.89 1.91
CA ILE A 46 17.00 -5.10 0.87
C ILE A 46 17.63 -5.34 -0.51
N GLU A 47 18.70 -4.63 -0.85
CA GLU A 47 19.46 -4.85 -2.10
C GLU A 47 20.00 -6.29 -2.16
N PHE A 48 20.66 -6.74 -1.08
CA PHE A 48 21.12 -8.13 -0.97
C PHE A 48 19.99 -9.16 -1.06
N ALA A 49 18.86 -8.87 -0.43
CA ALA A 49 17.72 -9.78 -0.43
C ALA A 49 17.03 -9.87 -1.79
N ASN A 50 16.99 -8.77 -2.54
CA ASN A 50 16.45 -8.73 -3.91
C ASN A 50 17.35 -9.43 -4.93
N GLU A 51 18.64 -9.61 -4.63
CA GLU A 51 19.59 -10.47 -5.35
C GLU A 51 19.47 -11.95 -4.93
N ASP A 52 18.43 -12.31 -4.16
CA ASP A 52 18.15 -13.64 -3.62
C ASP A 52 19.30 -14.23 -2.78
N LYS A 53 20.19 -13.39 -2.25
CA LYS A 53 21.30 -13.81 -1.38
C LYS A 53 20.81 -14.12 0.04
N ILE A 54 19.79 -13.41 0.51
CA ILE A 54 19.20 -13.58 1.85
C ILE A 54 17.67 -13.44 1.80
N GLU A 55 16.98 -14.11 2.72
CA GLU A 55 15.55 -13.89 2.94
C GLU A 55 15.34 -12.92 4.10
N LEU A 56 14.49 -11.90 3.90
CA LEU A 56 14.13 -10.94 4.94
C LEU A 56 12.68 -11.09 5.35
N ASN A 57 12.44 -11.17 6.66
CA ASN A 57 11.10 -11.27 7.23
C ASN A 57 10.45 -9.89 7.45
N LEU A 58 10.22 -9.17 6.35
CA LEU A 58 9.64 -7.82 6.36
C LEU A 58 8.11 -7.78 6.49
N ASN A 59 7.45 -8.93 6.49
CA ASN A 59 5.99 -9.03 6.65
C ASN A 59 5.59 -9.43 8.08
N LYS A 60 6.56 -9.77 8.95
CA LYS A 60 6.27 -10.13 10.34
C LYS A 60 5.75 -8.95 11.14
N LYS A 61 4.63 -9.19 11.82
CA LYS A 61 4.01 -8.23 12.73
C LYS A 61 4.75 -8.17 14.06
N ASN A 62 4.90 -6.96 14.60
CA ASN A 62 5.38 -6.74 15.96
C ASN A 62 4.27 -7.06 17.00
N LYS A 63 4.55 -6.85 18.30
CA LYS A 63 3.58 -7.09 19.39
C LYS A 63 2.30 -6.23 19.32
N PHE A 64 2.31 -5.16 18.53
CA PHE A 64 1.15 -4.30 18.31
C PHE A 64 0.33 -4.71 17.08
N GLY A 65 0.81 -5.70 16.30
CA GLY A 65 0.21 -6.10 15.04
C GLY A 65 0.74 -5.33 13.82
N ASP A 66 1.72 -4.44 14.00
CA ASP A 66 2.25 -3.63 12.89
C ASP A 66 3.34 -4.40 12.14
N THR A 67 3.25 -4.44 10.80
CA THR A 67 4.41 -4.76 9.96
C THR A 67 5.39 -3.59 9.93
N PRO A 68 6.67 -3.80 9.53
CA PRO A 68 7.59 -2.72 9.22
C PRO A 68 7.01 -1.59 8.36
N LEU A 69 6.24 -1.95 7.32
CA LEU A 69 5.60 -0.99 6.41
C LEU A 69 4.55 -0.14 7.13
N ILE A 70 3.66 -0.78 7.90
CA ILE A 70 2.66 -0.08 8.73
C ILE A 70 3.33 0.83 9.75
N ASN A 71 4.40 0.37 10.41
CA ASN A 71 5.16 1.17 11.36
C ASN A 71 5.82 2.40 10.71
N ALA A 72 6.31 2.30 9.47
CA ALA A 72 6.81 3.45 8.72
C ALA A 72 5.71 4.50 8.48
N CYS A 73 4.51 4.08 8.05
CA CYS A 73 3.36 4.97 7.89
C CYS A 73 2.91 5.61 9.21
N LYS A 74 2.81 4.84 10.31
CA LYS A 74 2.42 5.36 11.63
C LYS A 74 3.38 6.41 12.16
N LYS A 75 4.68 6.26 11.85
CA LYS A 75 5.73 7.22 12.22
C LYS A 75 5.91 8.35 11.19
N ARG A 76 5.16 8.34 10.08
CA ARG A 76 5.32 9.25 8.92
C ARG A 76 6.77 9.29 8.41
N ASN A 77 7.46 8.15 8.49
CA ASN A 77 8.83 8.01 8.06
C ASN A 77 8.90 7.68 6.56
N LYS A 78 8.98 8.75 5.75
CA LYS A 78 8.98 8.68 4.28
C LYS A 78 10.18 7.91 3.71
N GLU A 79 11.36 8.13 4.28
CA GLU A 79 12.58 7.47 3.81
C GLU A 79 12.53 5.97 4.05
N LEU A 80 12.15 5.54 5.26
CA LEU A 80 11.99 4.13 5.57
C LEU A 80 10.93 3.47 4.68
N LEU A 81 9.78 4.14 4.48
CA LEU A 81 8.71 3.62 3.61
C LEU A 81 9.23 3.35 2.20
N LYS A 82 9.91 4.34 1.58
CA LYS A 82 10.53 4.15 0.25
C LYS A 82 11.48 2.98 0.21
N CYS A 83 12.32 2.83 1.24
CA CYS A 83 13.29 1.73 1.28
C CYS A 83 12.60 0.38 1.34
N LEU A 84 11.59 0.23 2.22
CA LEU A 84 10.82 -1.00 2.36
C LEU A 84 10.07 -1.37 1.07
N LEU A 85 9.50 -0.39 0.35
CA LEU A 85 8.76 -0.62 -0.90
C LEU A 85 9.64 -1.15 -2.05
N LYS A 86 10.98 -1.00 -1.97
CA LYS A 86 11.93 -1.60 -2.92
C LYS A 86 12.06 -3.11 -2.78
N TYR A 87 11.68 -3.69 -1.63
CA TYR A 87 11.79 -5.12 -1.41
C TYR A 87 10.71 -5.85 -2.21
N LYS A 88 11.10 -6.73 -3.15
CA LYS A 88 10.13 -7.35 -4.08
C LYS A 88 9.08 -8.22 -3.39
N LYS A 89 9.43 -8.83 -2.26
CA LYS A 89 8.59 -9.77 -1.50
C LYS A 89 7.81 -9.09 -0.35
N ILE A 90 7.82 -7.75 -0.27
CA ILE A 90 7.02 -7.02 0.72
C ILE A 90 5.53 -7.19 0.42
N ASP A 91 4.75 -7.56 1.42
CA ASP A 91 3.30 -7.54 1.32
C ASP A 91 2.79 -6.17 1.79
N ILE A 92 2.34 -5.36 0.83
CA ILE A 92 1.81 -4.02 1.10
C ILE A 92 0.36 -4.01 1.60
N ASN A 93 -0.34 -5.14 1.47
CA ASN A 93 -1.75 -5.29 1.77
C ASN A 93 -2.00 -5.83 3.18
N GLU A 94 -0.94 -6.15 3.92
CA GLU A 94 -1.02 -6.62 5.29
C GLU A 94 -1.81 -5.68 6.19
N LYS A 95 -2.60 -6.29 7.08
CA LYS A 95 -3.49 -5.59 8.01
C LYS A 95 -3.00 -5.69 9.43
N MET A 96 -3.00 -4.58 10.15
CA MET A 96 -2.85 -4.56 11.61
C MET A 96 -4.21 -4.74 12.30
N LYS A 97 -4.25 -4.48 13.61
CA LYS A 97 -5.51 -4.48 14.38
C LYS A 97 -6.56 -3.59 13.72
N TYR A 98 -7.83 -3.98 13.89
CA TYR A 98 -9.00 -3.32 13.28
C TYR A 98 -9.00 -3.35 11.75
N ASP A 99 -8.30 -4.32 11.14
CA ASP A 99 -8.21 -4.50 9.69
C ASP A 99 -7.58 -3.32 8.93
N ILE A 100 -6.86 -2.43 9.63
CA ILE A 100 -6.23 -1.26 9.02
C ILE A 100 -4.93 -1.66 8.32
N ASN A 101 -4.73 -1.24 7.07
CA ASN A 101 -3.49 -1.45 6.31
C ASN A 101 -2.62 -0.17 6.22
N ALA A 102 -1.45 -0.28 5.60
CA ALA A 102 -0.50 0.83 5.46
C ALA A 102 -1.06 2.02 4.66
N LEU A 103 -1.84 1.75 3.61
CA LEU A 103 -2.46 2.78 2.77
C LEU A 103 -3.49 3.62 3.56
N MET A 104 -4.33 2.97 4.37
CA MET A 104 -5.29 3.66 5.23
C MET A 104 -4.61 4.55 6.27
N ILE A 105 -3.49 4.11 6.85
CA ILE A 105 -2.71 4.94 7.78
C ILE A 105 -2.15 6.18 7.05
N ALA A 106 -1.63 6.02 5.83
CA ALA A 106 -1.13 7.14 5.03
C ALA A 106 -2.25 8.14 4.68
N CYS A 107 -3.43 7.64 4.28
CA CYS A 107 -4.64 8.47 4.10
C CYS A 107 -5.02 9.20 5.40
N TYR A 108 -5.03 8.48 6.52
CA TYR A 108 -5.42 9.03 7.83
C TYR A 108 -4.54 10.21 8.25
N PHE A 109 -3.22 10.08 8.07
CA PHE A 109 -2.27 11.15 8.37
C PHE A 109 -2.16 12.22 7.27
N LYS A 110 -2.96 12.13 6.19
CA LYS A 110 -2.92 13.03 5.04
C LYS A 110 -1.54 13.11 4.36
N GLU A 111 -0.77 12.02 4.43
CA GLU A 111 0.58 11.95 3.85
C GLU A 111 0.50 11.56 2.37
N LYS A 112 0.25 12.55 1.50
CA LYS A 112 0.05 12.33 0.06
C LYS A 112 1.21 11.56 -0.60
N ASP A 113 2.45 11.94 -0.32
CA ASP A 113 3.62 11.25 -0.89
C ASP A 113 3.64 9.75 -0.56
N MET A 114 3.27 9.39 0.67
CA MET A 114 3.22 7.99 1.10
C MET A 114 2.08 7.25 0.40
N VAL A 115 0.93 7.90 0.24
CA VAL A 115 -0.17 7.36 -0.55
C VAL A 115 0.30 7.07 -1.97
N ASP A 116 0.91 8.05 -2.63
CA ASP A 116 1.38 7.94 -4.02
C ASP A 116 2.36 6.78 -4.19
N TRP A 117 3.39 6.65 -3.33
CA TRP A 117 4.34 5.54 -3.41
C TRP A 117 3.71 4.16 -3.15
N ILE A 118 2.69 4.07 -2.28
CA ILE A 118 2.01 2.80 -2.01
C ILE A 118 1.12 2.42 -3.21
N ILE A 119 0.39 3.37 -3.80
CA ILE A 119 -0.55 3.07 -4.91
C ILE A 119 0.15 2.89 -6.27
N GLU A 120 1.39 3.35 -6.41
CA GLU A 120 2.25 3.07 -7.57
C GLU A 120 2.62 1.59 -7.67
N ARG A 121 2.54 0.83 -6.58
CA ARG A 121 2.77 -0.61 -6.61
C ARG A 121 1.65 -1.37 -7.32
N ASN A 122 2.05 -2.31 -8.17
CA ASN A 122 1.12 -3.09 -9.01
C ASN A 122 0.26 -4.09 -8.22
N ASP A 123 0.72 -4.51 -7.05
CA ASP A 123 0.07 -5.47 -6.16
C ASP A 123 -0.82 -4.80 -5.10
N VAL A 124 -1.05 -3.48 -5.17
CA VAL A 124 -1.90 -2.77 -4.20
C VAL A 124 -3.37 -3.15 -4.32
N ASP A 125 -3.99 -3.51 -3.20
CA ASP A 125 -5.40 -3.84 -3.14
C ASP A 125 -6.22 -2.73 -2.46
N LEU A 126 -6.85 -1.90 -3.30
CA LEU A 126 -7.70 -0.78 -2.86
C LEU A 126 -9.05 -1.23 -2.28
N LYS A 127 -9.41 -2.53 -2.36
CA LYS A 127 -10.68 -3.06 -1.83
C LYS A 127 -10.62 -3.43 -0.35
N ILE A 128 -9.42 -3.45 0.23
CA ILE A 128 -9.23 -3.74 1.64
C ILE A 128 -9.96 -2.69 2.46
N ASN A 129 -10.76 -3.13 3.43
CA ASN A 129 -11.51 -2.26 4.33
C ASN A 129 -11.10 -2.50 5.79
N ASP A 130 -11.29 -1.48 6.62
CA ASP A 130 -11.14 -1.58 8.06
C ASP A 130 -12.32 -2.35 8.69
N ASN A 131 -12.30 -2.52 10.01
CA ASN A 131 -13.36 -3.17 10.75
C ASN A 131 -14.70 -2.39 10.78
N LYS A 132 -14.77 -1.22 10.13
CA LYS A 132 -15.99 -0.44 9.90
C LYS A 132 -16.37 -0.41 8.41
N ASN A 133 -15.79 -1.31 7.61
CA ASN A 133 -15.97 -1.39 6.17
C ASN A 133 -15.52 -0.12 5.41
N ASN A 134 -14.69 0.74 6.01
CA ASN A 134 -14.12 1.89 5.31
C ASN A 134 -12.97 1.43 4.42
N LEU A 135 -13.09 1.72 3.13
CA LEU A 135 -11.97 1.69 2.18
C LEU A 135 -11.02 2.88 2.42
N PRO A 136 -9.77 2.84 1.90
CA PRO A 136 -8.89 4.02 1.89
C PRO A 136 -9.56 5.27 1.30
N LEU A 137 -10.42 5.09 0.29
CA LEU A 137 -11.17 6.18 -0.33
C LEU A 137 -12.20 6.82 0.62
N HIS A 138 -12.87 6.03 1.46
CA HIS A 138 -13.77 6.56 2.49
C HIS A 138 -12.99 7.43 3.48
N ILE A 139 -11.84 6.96 3.95
CA ILE A 139 -10.97 7.70 4.89
C ILE A 139 -10.52 9.03 4.28
N ALA A 140 -10.08 9.01 3.02
CA ALA A 140 -9.66 10.23 2.32
C ALA A 140 -10.80 11.25 2.16
N CYS A 141 -12.01 10.78 1.85
CA CYS A 141 -13.21 11.63 1.73
C CYS A 141 -13.64 12.19 3.10
N TYR A 142 -13.65 11.35 4.14
CA TYR A 142 -13.99 11.76 5.50
C TYR A 142 -13.04 12.82 6.03
N LEU A 143 -11.75 12.72 5.69
CA LEU A 143 -10.75 13.72 6.03
C LEU A 143 -10.75 14.93 5.11
N ASN A 144 -11.66 14.96 4.14
CA ASN A 144 -11.87 16.01 3.16
C ASN A 144 -10.57 16.42 2.43
N ASN A 145 -9.74 15.44 2.08
CA ASN A 145 -8.46 15.67 1.41
C ASN A 145 -8.57 15.36 -0.09
N ILE A 146 -8.83 16.40 -0.89
CA ILE A 146 -9.02 16.28 -2.34
C ILE A 146 -7.79 15.73 -3.07
N GLU A 147 -6.58 16.06 -2.63
CA GLU A 147 -5.36 15.62 -3.32
C GLU A 147 -5.19 14.10 -3.22
N ILE A 148 -5.42 13.53 -2.04
CA ILE A 148 -5.39 12.07 -1.84
C ILE A 148 -6.55 11.40 -2.57
N VAL A 149 -7.75 12.00 -2.56
CA VAL A 149 -8.89 11.48 -3.32
C VAL A 149 -8.58 11.43 -4.81
N ARG A 150 -7.91 12.45 -5.38
CA ARG A 150 -7.44 12.44 -6.78
C ARG A 150 -6.45 11.32 -7.03
N SER A 151 -5.41 11.19 -6.20
CA SER A 151 -4.43 10.10 -6.32
C SER A 151 -5.09 8.72 -6.34
N LEU A 152 -6.01 8.45 -5.40
CA LEU A 152 -6.75 7.19 -5.34
C LEU A 152 -7.67 7.02 -6.56
N ALA A 153 -8.43 8.05 -6.94
CA ALA A 153 -9.34 8.02 -8.07
C ALA A 153 -8.61 7.72 -9.38
N ASP A 154 -7.42 8.28 -9.61
CA ASP A 154 -6.66 8.06 -10.83
C ASP A 154 -6.19 6.60 -10.97
N VAL A 155 -5.76 5.97 -9.88
CA VAL A 155 -5.42 4.54 -9.87
C VAL A 155 -6.66 3.66 -10.05
N ILE A 156 -7.79 4.03 -9.45
CA ILE A 156 -9.08 3.33 -9.63
C ILE A 156 -9.50 3.35 -11.11
N LYS A 157 -9.43 4.52 -11.76
CA LYS A 157 -9.72 4.69 -13.21
C LYS A 157 -8.79 3.83 -14.06
N LYS A 158 -7.48 3.88 -13.79
CA LYS A 158 -6.46 3.13 -14.54
C LYS A 158 -6.71 1.64 -14.48
N ASN A 159 -7.11 1.13 -13.32
CA ASN A 159 -7.35 -0.29 -13.09
C ASN A 159 -8.78 -0.75 -13.49
N LYS A 160 -9.60 0.14 -14.07
CA LYS A 160 -11.02 -0.12 -14.42
C LYS A 160 -11.83 -0.75 -13.28
N LYS A 161 -11.54 -0.37 -12.04
CA LYS A 161 -12.29 -0.84 -10.85
C LYS A 161 -13.32 0.22 -10.47
N ASN A 162 -14.42 -0.17 -9.83
CA ASN A 162 -15.39 0.76 -9.26
C ASN A 162 -15.54 0.51 -7.76
N PHE A 163 -15.20 1.53 -6.95
CA PHE A 163 -15.36 1.52 -5.50
C PHE A 163 -16.15 2.71 -4.97
N SER A 164 -16.69 3.58 -5.85
CA SER A 164 -17.38 4.80 -5.43
C SER A 164 -18.75 4.55 -4.81
N ASN A 165 -19.33 3.36 -5.03
CA ASN A 165 -20.64 2.97 -4.49
C ASN A 165 -20.54 1.96 -3.33
N VAL A 166 -19.32 1.61 -2.88
CA VAL A 166 -19.16 0.69 -1.74
C VAL A 166 -19.58 1.44 -0.48
N MET A 167 -20.50 0.85 0.29
CA MET A 167 -20.94 1.41 1.57
C MET A 167 -20.07 0.92 2.73
N ASN A 168 -19.74 1.81 3.65
CA ASN A 168 -19.18 1.46 4.95
C ASN A 168 -20.29 0.97 5.92
N ARG A 169 -19.94 0.70 7.19
CA ARG A 169 -20.93 0.28 8.22
C ARG A 169 -21.95 1.34 8.61
N TYR A 170 -21.73 2.59 8.22
CA TYR A 170 -22.66 3.70 8.44
C TYR A 170 -23.61 3.90 7.24
N SER A 171 -23.52 3.04 6.22
CA SER A 171 -24.26 3.15 4.95
C SER A 171 -23.84 4.33 4.08
N ASP A 172 -22.67 4.91 4.35
CA ASP A 172 -22.13 5.99 3.52
C ASP A 172 -21.24 5.40 2.44
N THR A 173 -21.43 5.87 1.20
CA THR A 173 -20.41 5.75 0.16
C THR A 173 -19.38 6.88 0.26
N PRO A 174 -18.19 6.77 -0.36
CA PRO A 174 -17.26 7.89 -0.42
C PRO A 174 -17.89 9.17 -1.04
N LEU A 175 -18.83 8.99 -1.97
CA LEU A 175 -19.56 10.10 -2.58
C LEU A 175 -20.54 10.75 -1.60
N ASP A 176 -21.20 9.97 -0.75
CA ASP A 176 -22.12 10.51 0.27
C ASP A 176 -21.36 11.35 1.30
N ILE A 177 -20.20 10.87 1.75
CA ILE A 177 -19.29 11.64 2.62
C ILE A 177 -18.89 12.96 1.93
N ALA A 178 -18.55 12.94 0.64
CA ALA A 178 -18.19 14.15 -0.09
C ALA A 178 -19.34 15.17 -0.22
N LYS A 179 -20.57 14.68 -0.36
CA LYS A 179 -21.78 15.51 -0.36
C LYS A 179 -22.06 16.12 1.01
N GLU A 180 -21.87 15.38 2.10
CA GLU A 180 -22.03 15.89 3.47
C GLU A 180 -21.13 17.11 3.73
N TYR A 181 -19.88 17.05 3.27
CA TYR A 181 -18.93 18.18 3.36
C TYR A 181 -19.16 19.30 2.32
N ASN A 182 -20.14 19.16 1.41
CA ASN A 182 -20.36 20.08 0.28
C ASN A 182 -19.09 20.36 -0.57
N ASN A 183 -18.17 19.39 -0.67
CA ASN A 183 -16.94 19.56 -1.43
C ASN A 183 -17.16 19.24 -2.92
N LYS A 184 -17.48 20.26 -3.71
CA LYS A 184 -17.75 20.15 -5.16
C LYS A 184 -16.63 19.49 -5.94
N GLU A 185 -15.37 19.81 -5.64
CA GLU A 185 -14.23 19.20 -6.35
C GLU A 185 -14.15 17.70 -6.09
N MET A 186 -14.38 17.30 -4.84
CA MET A 186 -14.37 15.89 -4.44
C MET A 186 -15.52 15.12 -5.07
N ILE A 187 -16.73 15.70 -5.07
CA ILE A 187 -17.90 15.15 -5.75
C ILE A 187 -17.61 14.95 -7.25
N ASN A 188 -17.05 15.96 -7.92
CA ASN A 188 -16.71 15.86 -9.34
C ASN A 188 -15.64 14.78 -9.61
N CYS A 189 -14.63 14.68 -8.74
CA CYS A 189 -13.60 13.65 -8.83
C CYS A 189 -14.20 12.25 -8.71
N LEU A 190 -15.11 12.05 -7.76
CA LEU A 190 -15.78 10.78 -7.49
C LEU A 190 -16.83 10.41 -8.54
N ASN A 191 -17.55 11.37 -9.11
CA ASN A 191 -18.45 11.11 -10.25
C ASN A 191 -17.64 10.64 -11.48
N GLY A 192 -16.48 11.26 -11.72
CA GLY A 192 -15.58 10.85 -12.81
C GLY A 192 -15.02 9.42 -12.69
N ILE A 193 -15.15 8.74 -11.54
CA ILE A 193 -14.85 7.31 -11.40
C ILE A 193 -16.10 6.41 -11.49
N LYS A 194 -17.30 6.98 -11.36
CA LYS A 194 -18.59 6.27 -11.46
C LYS A 194 -18.98 6.03 -12.92
N ASP A 195 -18.89 7.07 -13.75
CA ASP A 195 -19.52 7.11 -15.09
C ASP A 195 -18.84 6.24 -16.16
N ARG A 196 -17.66 5.66 -15.88
CA ARG A 196 -16.91 4.88 -16.88
C ARG A 196 -17.31 3.41 -17.00
N VAL A 197 -18.08 2.88 -16.06
CA VAL A 197 -18.56 1.47 -16.16
C VAL A 197 -19.95 1.40 -16.78
N GLU A 198 -20.80 2.40 -16.59
CA GLU A 198 -22.12 2.45 -17.23
C GLU A 198 -22.00 2.57 -18.76
N LEU A 199 -20.98 3.28 -19.27
CA LEU A 199 -20.72 3.44 -20.70
C LEU A 199 -20.14 2.19 -21.40
N GLU A 200 -19.65 1.17 -20.68
CA GLU A 200 -19.17 -0.09 -21.29
C GLU A 200 -20.27 -1.17 -21.38
N ILE A 201 -21.50 -0.90 -20.93
CA ILE A 201 -22.62 -1.88 -20.94
C ILE A 201 -23.59 -1.65 -22.11
N GLU A 202 -23.54 -0.51 -22.82
CA GLU A 202 -24.50 -0.18 -23.89
C GLU A 202 -24.13 -0.64 -25.31
N ASP A 203 -22.94 -1.20 -25.54
CA ASP A 203 -22.46 -1.57 -26.90
C ASP A 203 -22.37 -3.09 -27.17
N ILE A 204 -23.05 -3.94 -26.38
CA ILE A 204 -23.13 -5.38 -26.68
C ILE A 204 -24.60 -5.85 -26.70
N ASP A 205 -25.02 -6.24 -27.91
CA ASP A 205 -26.24 -6.96 -28.31
C ASP A 205 -27.52 -6.13 -28.61
N SER A 206 -27.48 -5.41 -29.73
CA SER A 206 -28.67 -5.19 -30.59
C SER A 206 -28.71 -6.10 -31.84
N ASP A 207 -27.71 -6.96 -32.05
CA ASP A 207 -27.55 -7.76 -33.30
C ASP A 207 -27.63 -9.30 -33.13
N ARG A 208 -28.29 -9.81 -32.08
CA ARG A 208 -28.57 -11.26 -31.94
C ARG A 208 -30.03 -11.57 -31.70
N PHE A 209 -30.86 -11.30 -32.71
CA PHE A 209 -32.02 -12.16 -33.00
C PHE A 209 -31.70 -13.04 -34.21
N VAL A 210 -30.95 -14.12 -33.98
CA VAL A 210 -31.00 -15.29 -34.87
C VAL A 210 -32.07 -16.22 -34.30
N LEU A 211 -33.20 -16.26 -35.01
CA LEU A 211 -34.27 -17.22 -34.80
C LEU A 211 -33.71 -18.65 -34.77
N TYR A 212 -34.00 -19.39 -33.71
CA TYR A 212 -34.04 -20.84 -33.75
C TYR A 212 -35.49 -21.28 -33.49
N TYR A 213 -36.09 -21.78 -34.58
CA TYR A 213 -37.30 -22.59 -34.77
C TYR A 213 -38.50 -22.37 -33.84
#